data_AF-A0A8T3V440-F1
#
_entry.id   AF-A0A8T3V440-F1
#
_cell.length_a   1.000
_cell.length_b   1.000
_cell.length_c   1.000
_cell.angle_alpha   90.00
_cell.angle_beta   90.00
_cell.angle_gamma   90.00
#
_symmetry.space_group_name_H-M   'P 1'
#
loop_
_entity.id
_entity.type
_entity.pdbx_description
1 polymer ?
#
loop_
_entity_poly.entity_id
_entity_poly.type
_entity_poly.pdbx_seq_one_letter_code
_entity_poly.pdbx_strand_id
1 'polypeptide(L)'
;MIFKTEFDEERKTCENLTHIEEEISSPALIEIDRLFGAADVLSIKYAQKHYNKVRNISIIAPLIVFLFLLYDEAELHLLIFAVLLLIIILYLIYRKANNENVHDKYLEYRVLAESLRVQYFISKAGIKENVKNILPWLTKIRIPLVKNVLSEIPTATNKKEPIINCWIRDQMKYHDDAHKRASAQKKRNDRYEKISLIATIFFYAITLGFEVWMMYSSPFDPVTANWIRAALKIGVGTSSAITIFLANYYGKMSLSSKIDEHLRMHWLYNTVEYEIMERKEEDEELIMHLAREFLIENAIWYSHQKKNKPDFAVE
;
A
#
# COMPACT_ATOMS: atom_id res chain seq x y z
N MET A 1 -8.07 14.84 6.38
CA MET A 1 -7.50 15.90 5.52
C MET A 1 -6.46 16.62 6.33
N ILE A 2 -5.25 16.73 5.81
CA ILE A 2 -4.10 17.26 6.54
C ILE A 2 -3.96 18.74 6.23
N PHE A 3 -3.71 19.53 7.27
CA PHE A 3 -3.44 20.94 7.10
C PHE A 3 -1.95 21.19 6.91
N LYS A 4 -1.60 22.28 6.21
CA LYS A 4 -0.21 22.66 6.00
C LYS A 4 0.56 22.85 7.32
N THR A 5 -0.09 23.42 8.33
CA THR A 5 0.50 23.61 9.67
C THR A 5 0.94 22.29 10.30
N GLU A 6 0.14 21.23 10.15
CA GLU A 6 0.47 19.89 10.63
C GLU A 6 1.68 19.31 9.89
N PHE A 7 1.75 19.49 8.56
CA PHE A 7 2.94 19.12 7.79
C PHE A 7 4.19 19.90 8.22
N ASP A 8 4.05 21.21 8.46
CA ASP A 8 5.13 22.08 8.90
C ASP A 8 5.68 21.72 10.29
N GLU A 9 4.83 21.21 11.18
CA GLU A 9 5.24 20.67 12.47
C GLU A 9 5.91 19.31 12.34
N GLU A 10 5.30 18.39 11.58
CA GLU A 10 5.81 17.03 11.43
C GLU A 10 7.14 16.99 10.69
N ARG A 11 7.35 17.84 9.68
CA ARG A 11 8.63 17.89 8.94
C ARG A 11 9.81 18.27 9.82
N LYS A 12 9.60 19.04 10.90
CA LYS A 12 10.67 19.39 11.87
C LYS A 12 11.21 18.17 12.62
N THR A 13 10.44 17.09 12.68
CA THR A 13 10.84 15.83 13.34
C THR A 13 11.62 14.88 12.42
N CYS A 14 11.87 15.27 11.17
CA CYS A 14 12.60 14.44 10.21
C CYS A 14 14.12 14.68 10.36
N GLU A 15 14.83 13.67 10.86
CA GLU A 15 16.28 13.76 11.12
C GLU A 15 17.14 13.46 9.88
N ASN A 16 16.63 12.66 8.93
CA ASN A 16 17.30 12.34 7.67
C ASN A 16 16.30 12.48 6.52
N LEU A 17 16.53 13.45 5.64
CA LEU A 17 15.70 13.67 4.46
C LEU A 17 16.19 12.80 3.30
N THR A 18 15.25 12.32 2.48
CA THR A 18 15.58 11.75 1.17
C THR A 18 15.85 12.88 0.19
N HIS A 19 16.80 12.68 -0.71
CA HIS A 19 17.18 13.66 -1.73
C HIS A 19 16.93 13.07 -3.11
N ILE A 20 16.46 13.89 -4.05
CA ILE A 20 16.27 13.52 -5.45
C ILE A 20 17.63 13.32 -6.11
N GLU A 21 18.57 14.23 -5.83
CA GLU A 21 19.95 14.21 -6.34
C GLU A 21 20.94 14.60 -5.24
N GLU A 22 22.15 14.03 -5.27
CA GLU A 22 23.17 14.26 -4.22
C GLU A 22 23.81 15.66 -4.29
N GLU A 23 23.91 16.25 -5.50
CA GLU A 23 24.54 17.55 -5.72
C GLU A 23 23.59 18.52 -6.45
N ILE A 24 23.03 19.46 -5.71
CA ILE A 24 22.08 20.45 -6.23
C ILE A 24 22.71 21.84 -6.22
N SER A 25 22.91 22.42 -7.40
CA SER A 25 23.59 23.72 -7.54
C SER A 25 22.67 24.93 -7.34
N SER A 26 21.35 24.79 -7.52
CA SER A 26 20.41 25.92 -7.49
C SER A 26 19.66 26.05 -6.16
N PRO A 27 19.62 27.23 -5.53
CA PRO A 27 18.86 27.46 -4.30
C PRO A 27 17.37 27.13 -4.40
N ALA A 28 16.76 27.36 -5.57
CA ALA A 28 15.35 27.03 -5.81
C ALA A 28 15.09 25.52 -5.79
N LEU A 29 16.01 24.75 -6.38
CA LEU A 29 15.93 23.28 -6.39
C LEU A 29 16.19 22.68 -5.01
N ILE A 30 17.08 23.28 -4.21
CA ILE A 30 17.36 22.85 -2.84
C ILE A 30 16.09 22.92 -1.97
N GLU A 31 15.31 24.00 -2.08
CA GLU A 31 14.08 24.12 -1.27
C GLU A 31 13.01 23.11 -1.72
N ILE A 32 12.85 22.89 -3.03
CA ILE A 32 11.93 21.88 -3.55
C ILE A 32 12.35 20.48 -3.08
N ASP A 33 13.63 20.17 -3.17
CA ASP A 33 14.22 18.89 -2.75
C ASP A 33 14.06 18.64 -1.24
N ARG A 34 14.29 19.66 -0.41
CA ARG A 34 14.06 19.58 1.04
C ARG A 34 12.61 19.27 1.39
N LEU A 35 11.67 19.94 0.72
CA LEU A 35 10.23 19.69 0.91
C LEU A 35 9.85 18.30 0.43
N PHE A 36 10.41 17.86 -0.71
CA PHE A 36 10.23 16.52 -1.25
C PHE A 36 10.70 15.48 -0.23
N GLY A 37 11.93 15.62 0.27
CA GLY A 37 12.52 14.69 1.23
C GLY A 37 11.71 14.55 2.51
N ALA A 38 11.17 15.66 3.01
CA ALA A 38 10.30 15.62 4.18
C ALA A 38 8.99 14.89 3.88
N ALA A 39 8.35 15.18 2.76
CA ALA A 39 7.10 14.53 2.35
C ALA A 39 7.29 13.03 2.11
N ASP A 40 8.39 12.62 1.49
CA ASP A 40 8.71 11.22 1.19
C ASP A 40 9.01 10.43 2.46
N VAL A 41 9.84 10.96 3.37
CA VAL A 41 10.12 10.33 4.67
C VAL A 41 8.85 10.16 5.50
N LEU A 42 8.00 11.19 5.56
CA LEU A 42 6.71 11.10 6.24
C LEU A 42 5.80 10.06 5.57
N SER A 43 5.74 10.04 4.24
CA SER A 43 4.98 9.03 3.47
C SER A 43 5.41 7.62 3.86
N ILE A 44 6.72 7.32 3.83
CA ILE A 44 7.26 6.00 4.20
C ILE A 44 6.95 5.65 5.64
N LYS A 45 7.14 6.58 6.58
CA LYS A 45 6.84 6.39 8.01
C LYS A 45 5.37 6.01 8.24
N TYR A 46 4.43 6.72 7.61
CA TYR A 46 3.01 6.42 7.74
C TYR A 46 2.60 5.16 6.98
N ALA A 47 3.22 4.87 5.83
CA ALA A 47 3.02 3.62 5.09
C ALA A 47 3.39 2.41 5.96
N GLN A 48 4.57 2.43 6.59
CA GLN A 48 5.03 1.36 7.48
C GLN A 48 4.10 1.19 8.68
N LYS A 49 3.67 2.29 9.30
CA LYS A 49 2.68 2.24 10.39
C LYS A 49 1.37 1.61 9.92
N HIS A 50 0.86 1.97 8.74
CA HIS A 50 -0.36 1.40 8.18
C HIS A 50 -0.20 -0.11 7.92
N TYR A 51 0.84 -0.51 7.19
CA TYR A 51 1.07 -1.92 6.86
C TYR A 51 1.32 -2.79 8.09
N ASN A 52 2.04 -2.29 9.10
CA ASN A 52 2.23 -3.02 10.35
C ASN A 52 0.92 -3.23 11.11
N LYS A 53 0.04 -2.22 11.18
CA LYS A 53 -1.29 -2.36 11.79
C LYS A 53 -2.12 -3.44 11.09
N VAL A 54 -2.19 -3.35 9.76
CA VAL A 54 -2.91 -4.30 8.92
C VAL A 54 -2.36 -5.72 9.07
N ARG A 55 -1.03 -5.89 9.09
CA ARG A 55 -0.37 -7.18 9.34
C ARG A 55 -0.73 -7.75 10.71
N ASN A 56 -0.72 -6.93 11.77
CA ASN A 56 -1.05 -7.39 13.11
C ASN A 56 -2.50 -7.87 13.19
N ILE A 57 -3.45 -7.14 12.60
CA ILE A 57 -4.87 -7.57 12.50
C ILE A 57 -4.97 -8.89 11.75
N SER A 58 -4.20 -9.04 10.67
CA SER A 58 -4.17 -10.26 9.85
C SER A 58 -3.71 -11.51 10.59
N ILE A 59 -2.87 -11.35 11.61
CA ILE A 59 -2.38 -12.46 12.44
C ILE A 59 -3.32 -12.71 13.62
N ILE A 60 -3.80 -11.65 14.27
CA ILE A 60 -4.64 -11.75 15.47
C ILE A 60 -6.01 -12.37 15.14
N ALA A 61 -6.63 -12.00 14.01
CA ALA A 61 -7.98 -12.46 13.71
C ALA A 61 -8.11 -13.99 13.53
N PRO A 62 -7.29 -14.67 12.70
CA PRO A 62 -7.31 -16.13 12.63
C PRO A 62 -6.88 -16.81 13.94
N LEU A 63 -5.97 -16.18 14.71
CA LEU A 63 -5.53 -16.70 16.00
C LEU A 63 -6.65 -16.71 17.04
N ILE A 64 -7.52 -15.69 17.05
CA ILE A 64 -8.72 -15.67 17.89
C ILE A 64 -9.62 -16.86 17.57
N VAL A 65 -9.87 -17.13 16.28
CA VAL A 65 -10.70 -18.28 15.86
C VAL A 65 -10.07 -19.60 16.29
N PHE A 66 -8.77 -19.76 16.06
CA PHE A 66 -8.05 -20.97 16.47
C PHE A 66 -8.13 -21.23 17.98
N LEU A 67 -7.88 -20.20 18.81
CA LEU A 67 -7.94 -20.32 20.27
C LEU A 67 -9.36 -20.52 20.78
N PHE A 68 -10.36 -19.91 20.15
CA PHE A 68 -11.76 -20.13 20.48
C PHE A 68 -12.18 -21.58 20.20
N LEU A 69 -11.75 -22.16 19.07
CA LEU A 69 -12.03 -23.56 18.76
C LEU A 69 -11.29 -24.53 19.69
N LEU A 70 -10.07 -24.20 20.13
CA LEU A 70 -9.38 -24.97 21.17
C LEU A 70 -10.08 -24.89 22.53
N TYR A 71 -10.62 -23.73 22.88
CA TYR A 71 -11.43 -23.57 24.09
C TYR A 71 -12.69 -24.45 24.04
N ASP A 72 -13.40 -24.43 22.92
CA ASP A 72 -14.70 -25.08 22.76
C ASP A 72 -14.58 -26.60 22.57
N GLU A 73 -13.72 -27.04 21.66
CA GLU A 73 -13.65 -28.46 21.26
C GLU A 73 -12.60 -29.27 22.06
N ALA A 74 -11.57 -28.64 22.64
CA ALA A 74 -10.56 -29.34 23.45
C ALA A 74 -10.77 -29.14 24.97
N GLU A 75 -11.90 -28.54 25.38
CA GLU A 75 -12.28 -28.27 26.77
C GLU A 75 -11.20 -27.51 27.58
N LEU A 76 -10.36 -26.73 26.89
CA LEU A 76 -9.30 -25.93 27.51
C LEU A 76 -9.87 -24.61 28.05
N HIS A 77 -10.62 -24.68 29.14
CA HIS A 77 -11.40 -23.56 29.68
C HIS A 77 -10.58 -22.28 29.95
N LEU A 78 -9.28 -22.39 30.27
CA LEU A 78 -8.41 -21.23 30.50
C LEU A 78 -8.17 -20.38 29.24
N LEU A 79 -8.33 -20.94 28.03
CA LEU A 79 -8.11 -20.23 26.77
C LEU A 79 -9.13 -19.11 26.52
N ILE A 80 -10.28 -19.11 27.22
CA ILE A 80 -11.24 -18.01 27.11
C ILE A 80 -10.63 -16.66 27.54
N PHE A 81 -9.75 -16.66 28.55
CA PHE A 81 -9.04 -15.46 28.97
C PHE A 81 -8.06 -14.98 27.90
N ALA A 82 -7.40 -15.90 27.19
CA ALA A 82 -6.51 -15.56 26.07
C ALA A 82 -7.28 -14.97 24.89
N VAL A 83 -8.44 -15.54 24.55
CA VAL A 83 -9.36 -15.01 23.53
C VAL A 83 -9.81 -13.60 23.90
N LEU A 84 -10.27 -13.40 25.14
CA LEU A 84 -10.70 -12.09 25.63
C LEU A 84 -9.56 -11.06 25.55
N LEU A 85 -8.35 -11.44 25.97
CA LEU A 85 -7.17 -10.57 25.88
C LEU A 85 -6.86 -10.17 24.44
N LEU A 86 -6.91 -11.11 23.49
CA LEU A 86 -6.67 -10.82 22.07
C LEU A 86 -7.74 -9.90 21.46
N ILE A 87 -9.01 -10.08 21.85
CA ILE A 87 -10.10 -9.18 21.44
C ILE A 87 -9.85 -7.77 21.96
N ILE A 88 -9.45 -7.62 23.22
CA ILE A 88 -9.08 -6.32 23.80
C ILE A 88 -7.92 -5.69 23.03
N ILE A 89 -6.86 -6.45 22.75
CA ILE A 89 -5.71 -5.98 21.95
C ILE A 89 -6.15 -5.52 20.57
N LEU A 90 -7.00 -6.31 19.89
CA LEU A 90 -7.54 -5.97 18.57
C LEU A 90 -8.34 -4.67 18.61
N TYR A 91 -9.21 -4.51 19.61
CA TYR A 91 -9.98 -3.29 19.83
C TYR A 91 -9.08 -2.07 20.08
N LEU A 92 -8.03 -2.20 20.89
CA LEU A 92 -7.08 -1.11 21.16
C LEU A 92 -6.32 -0.70 19.89
N ILE A 93 -5.89 -1.67 19.07
CA ILE A 93 -5.25 -1.41 17.76
C ILE A 93 -6.20 -0.64 16.85
N TYR A 94 -7.46 -1.06 16.78
CA TYR A 94 -8.48 -0.42 15.95
C TYR A 94 -8.79 1.01 16.40
N ARG A 95 -9.04 1.23 17.70
CA ARG A 95 -9.35 2.56 18.25
C ARG A 95 -8.21 3.54 18.04
N LYS A 96 -6.96 3.11 18.26
CA LYS A 96 -5.79 3.95 17.99
C LYS A 96 -5.62 4.25 16.49
N ALA A 97 -6.00 3.33 15.61
CA ALA A 97 -5.93 3.53 14.17
C ALA A 97 -6.89 4.62 13.67
N ASN A 98 -8.10 4.69 14.22
CA ASN A 98 -9.09 5.68 13.80
C ASN A 98 -8.70 7.12 14.20
N ASN A 99 -8.04 7.28 15.36
CA ASN A 99 -7.66 8.61 15.85
C ASN A 99 -6.47 9.24 15.10
N GLU A 100 -5.60 8.46 14.46
CA GLU A 100 -4.33 8.96 13.91
C GLU A 100 -4.38 9.29 12.41
N ASN A 101 -5.48 9.02 11.70
CA ASN A 101 -5.62 9.22 10.24
C ASN A 101 -4.40 8.72 9.41
N VAL A 102 -3.74 7.65 9.88
CA VAL A 102 -2.44 7.18 9.35
C VAL A 102 -2.49 6.89 7.85
N HIS A 103 -3.58 6.29 7.37
CA HIS A 103 -3.76 5.99 5.95
C HIS A 103 -3.81 7.28 5.11
N ASP A 104 -4.58 8.27 5.57
CA ASP A 104 -4.73 9.54 4.88
C ASP A 104 -3.39 10.31 4.86
N LYS A 105 -2.66 10.29 5.99
CA LYS A 105 -1.29 10.82 6.08
C LYS A 105 -0.35 10.20 5.07
N TYR A 106 -0.32 8.88 5.00
CA TYR A 106 0.48 8.18 4.00
C TYR A 106 0.14 8.64 2.57
N LEU A 107 -1.15 8.65 2.22
CA LEU A 107 -1.60 8.95 0.86
C LEU A 107 -1.33 10.40 0.47
N GLU A 108 -1.73 11.37 1.30
CA GLU A 108 -1.58 12.79 1.01
C GLU A 108 -0.10 13.19 0.94
N TYR A 109 0.76 12.66 1.82
CA TYR A 109 2.20 12.91 1.76
C TYR A 109 2.87 12.27 0.54
N ARG A 110 2.44 11.08 0.10
CA ARG A 110 2.96 10.49 -1.14
C ARG A 110 2.61 11.35 -2.34
N VAL A 111 1.36 11.81 -2.44
CA VAL A 111 0.94 12.68 -3.54
C VAL A 111 1.73 13.99 -3.53
N LEU A 112 2.01 14.54 -2.35
CA LEU A 112 2.85 15.73 -2.20
C LEU A 112 4.28 15.50 -2.67
N ALA A 113 4.94 14.42 -2.20
CA ALA A 113 6.29 14.07 -2.62
C ALA A 113 6.37 13.91 -4.15
N GLU A 114 5.47 13.13 -4.75
CA GLU A 114 5.46 12.92 -6.19
C GLU A 114 5.20 14.21 -6.99
N SER A 115 4.36 15.12 -6.47
CA SER A 115 4.11 16.43 -7.10
C SER A 115 5.32 17.36 -7.00
N LEU A 116 6.03 17.36 -5.86
CA LEU A 116 7.26 18.13 -5.67
C LEU A 116 8.40 17.60 -6.55
N ARG A 117 8.48 16.28 -6.74
CA ARG A 117 9.43 15.64 -7.65
C ARG A 117 9.21 16.08 -9.10
N VAL A 118 7.95 16.17 -9.55
CA VAL A 118 7.63 16.72 -10.88
C VAL A 118 8.03 18.20 -10.96
N GLN A 119 7.74 19.01 -9.93
CA GLN A 119 8.17 20.40 -9.93
C GLN A 119 9.70 20.52 -10.02
N TYR A 120 10.44 19.67 -9.30
CA TYR A 120 11.89 19.64 -9.34
C TYR A 120 12.40 19.45 -10.77
N PHE A 121 11.94 18.42 -11.47
CA PHE A 121 12.42 18.11 -12.82
C PHE A 121 11.96 19.12 -13.88
N ILE A 122 10.74 19.66 -13.79
CA ILE A 122 10.29 20.76 -14.66
C ILE A 122 11.16 22.01 -14.44
N SER A 123 11.46 22.35 -13.18
CA SER A 123 12.31 23.51 -12.84
C SER A 123 13.76 23.32 -13.28
N LYS A 124 14.25 22.07 -13.27
CA LYS A 124 15.57 21.66 -13.77
C LYS A 124 15.65 21.71 -15.30
N ALA A 125 14.57 21.35 -15.99
CA ALA A 125 14.44 21.54 -17.43
C ALA A 125 14.30 23.01 -17.87
N GLY A 126 14.31 23.96 -16.92
CA GLY A 126 14.22 25.40 -17.19
C GLY A 126 12.80 25.92 -17.46
N ILE A 127 11.78 25.10 -17.23
CA ILE A 127 10.38 25.44 -17.49
C ILE A 127 9.81 26.23 -16.32
N LYS A 128 9.22 27.40 -16.59
CA LYS A 128 8.73 28.37 -15.57
C LYS A 128 7.32 28.09 -15.06
N GLU A 129 6.72 26.99 -15.47
CA GLU A 129 5.39 26.58 -15.07
C GLU A 129 5.37 26.02 -13.64
N ASN A 130 4.30 26.31 -12.89
CA ASN A 130 4.10 25.73 -11.56
C ASN A 130 3.18 24.49 -11.68
N VAL A 131 3.61 23.37 -11.10
CA VAL A 131 2.86 22.11 -11.09
C VAL A 131 1.43 22.28 -10.59
N LYS A 132 1.18 23.21 -9.67
CA LYS A 132 -0.16 23.57 -9.19
C LYS A 132 -1.15 23.87 -10.32
N ASN A 133 -0.70 24.50 -11.40
CA ASN A 133 -1.58 24.90 -12.50
C ASN A 133 -2.03 23.69 -13.31
N ILE A 134 -1.12 22.74 -13.53
CA ILE A 134 -1.37 21.50 -14.28
C ILE A 134 -1.93 20.35 -13.43
N LEU A 135 -2.00 20.50 -12.11
CA LEU A 135 -2.59 19.50 -11.22
C LEU A 135 -4.02 19.12 -11.66
N PRO A 136 -4.37 17.82 -11.64
CA PRO A 136 -5.73 17.37 -11.83
C PRO A 136 -6.71 18.04 -10.85
N TRP A 137 -7.92 18.32 -11.32
CA TRP A 137 -8.99 18.92 -10.52
C TRP A 137 -9.27 18.13 -9.22
N LEU A 138 -9.25 16.79 -9.31
CA LEU A 138 -9.50 15.91 -8.18
C LEU A 138 -8.49 16.12 -7.05
N THR A 139 -7.19 16.23 -7.40
CA THR A 139 -6.11 16.48 -6.43
C THR A 139 -6.27 17.84 -5.77
N LYS A 140 -6.62 18.88 -6.55
CA LYS A 140 -6.83 20.25 -6.04
C LYS A 140 -7.90 20.33 -4.96
N ILE A 141 -8.97 19.54 -5.09
CA ILE A 141 -10.09 19.54 -4.14
C ILE A 141 -9.85 18.60 -2.97
N ARG A 142 -9.35 17.38 -3.24
CA ARG A 142 -9.25 16.33 -2.22
C ARG A 142 -8.02 16.45 -1.35
N ILE A 143 -6.98 17.15 -1.80
CA ILE A 143 -5.70 17.28 -1.08
C ILE A 143 -5.22 18.76 -1.09
N PRO A 144 -5.85 19.64 -0.29
CA PRO A 144 -5.46 21.05 -0.21
C PRO A 144 -4.01 21.26 0.22
N LEU A 145 -3.44 20.34 1.01
CA LEU A 145 -2.04 20.35 1.40
C LEU A 145 -1.12 20.53 0.19
N VAL A 146 -1.33 19.72 -0.86
CA VAL A 146 -0.49 19.74 -2.08
C VAL A 146 -0.58 21.09 -2.77
N LYS A 147 -1.79 21.62 -2.94
CA LYS A 147 -2.00 22.93 -3.55
C LYS A 147 -1.33 24.04 -2.75
N ASN A 148 -1.43 23.99 -1.42
CA ASN A 148 -0.90 25.04 -0.54
C ASN A 148 0.62 25.03 -0.54
N VAL A 149 1.26 23.86 -0.42
CA VAL A 149 2.71 23.74 -0.46
C VAL A 149 3.26 24.16 -1.82
N LEU A 150 2.69 23.69 -2.92
CA LEU A 150 3.13 24.06 -4.28
C LEU A 150 2.89 25.53 -4.63
N SER A 151 2.03 26.25 -3.89
CA SER A 151 1.79 27.67 -4.14
C SER A 151 2.95 28.56 -3.67
N GLU A 152 3.79 28.06 -2.77
CA GLU A 152 4.83 28.84 -2.10
C GLU A 152 6.23 28.55 -2.61
N ILE A 153 6.39 27.52 -3.46
CA ILE A 153 7.69 27.14 -4.00
C ILE A 153 8.08 28.02 -5.18
N PRO A 154 9.39 28.34 -5.31
CA PRO A 154 9.89 29.11 -6.45
C PRO A 154 9.71 28.33 -7.76
N THR A 155 9.41 29.06 -8.84
CA THR A 155 9.37 28.50 -10.19
C THR A 155 10.72 28.70 -10.89
N ALA A 156 11.26 27.59 -11.39
CA ALA A 156 12.41 27.47 -12.29
C ALA A 156 13.80 27.91 -11.78
N THR A 157 14.78 27.27 -12.41
CA THR A 157 16.15 27.74 -12.48
C THR A 157 16.39 28.44 -13.82
N ASN A 158 17.32 29.40 -13.89
CA ASN A 158 17.64 30.09 -15.14
C ASN A 158 18.44 29.22 -16.13
N LYS A 159 18.85 28.01 -15.73
CA LYS A 159 19.72 27.13 -16.51
C LYS A 159 18.98 25.83 -16.81
N LYS A 160 18.73 25.57 -18.09
CA LYS A 160 18.18 24.30 -18.55
C LYS A 160 19.24 23.20 -18.41
N GLU A 161 18.90 22.15 -17.69
CA GLU A 161 19.71 20.93 -17.56
C GLU A 161 18.94 19.74 -18.13
N PRO A 162 19.63 18.80 -18.81
CA PRO A 162 18.98 17.66 -19.43
C PRO A 162 18.39 16.72 -18.36
N ILE A 163 17.14 16.34 -18.53
CA ILE A 163 16.38 15.52 -17.57
C ILE A 163 16.20 14.06 -18.01
N ILE A 164 16.53 13.72 -19.26
CA ILE A 164 16.33 12.36 -19.80
C ILE A 164 16.97 11.26 -18.93
N ASN A 165 18.20 11.47 -18.47
CA ASN A 165 18.94 10.46 -17.70
C ASN A 165 18.50 10.43 -16.23
N CYS A 166 18.38 11.59 -15.58
CA CYS A 166 18.10 11.68 -14.15
C CYS A 166 16.62 11.51 -13.79
N TRP A 167 15.71 11.78 -14.73
CA TRP A 167 14.27 11.59 -14.50
C TRP A 167 13.69 10.46 -15.34
N ILE A 168 13.68 10.59 -16.66
CA ILE A 168 12.87 9.72 -17.53
C ILE A 168 13.36 8.27 -17.47
N ARG A 169 14.66 8.04 -17.73
CA ARG A 169 15.26 6.70 -17.70
C ARG A 169 15.26 6.09 -16.31
N ASP A 170 15.61 6.88 -15.30
CA ASP A 170 15.62 6.42 -13.91
C ASP A 170 14.23 6.02 -13.43
N GLN A 171 13.19 6.79 -13.79
CA GLN A 171 11.80 6.43 -13.47
C GLN A 171 11.31 5.23 -14.26
N MET A 172 11.66 5.13 -15.53
CA MET A 172 11.32 3.97 -16.34
C MET A 172 11.92 2.69 -15.75
N LYS A 173 13.19 2.72 -15.34
CA LYS A 173 13.88 1.61 -14.69
C LYS A 173 13.26 1.27 -13.34
N TYR A 174 12.99 2.28 -12.51
CA TYR A 174 12.32 2.10 -11.22
C TYR A 174 10.97 1.39 -11.38
N HIS A 175 10.16 1.81 -12.35
CA HIS A 175 8.84 1.22 -12.60
C HIS A 175 8.92 -0.19 -13.18
N ASP A 176 9.90 -0.50 -14.03
CA ASP A 176 10.13 -1.87 -14.50
C ASP A 176 10.52 -2.81 -13.35
N ASP A 177 11.46 -2.38 -12.50
CA ASP A 177 11.87 -3.16 -11.33
C ASP A 177 10.73 -3.29 -10.30
N ALA A 178 9.95 -2.23 -10.09
CA ALA A 178 8.78 -2.25 -9.21
C ALA A 178 7.68 -3.17 -9.74
N HIS A 179 7.45 -3.17 -11.05
CA HIS A 179 6.55 -4.09 -11.73
C HIS A 179 6.99 -5.55 -11.51
N LYS A 180 8.27 -5.89 -11.74
CA LYS A 180 8.81 -7.24 -11.51
C LYS A 180 8.60 -7.70 -10.06
N ARG A 181 8.91 -6.82 -9.09
CA ARG A 181 8.70 -7.11 -7.65
C ARG A 181 7.22 -7.32 -7.32
N ALA A 182 6.33 -6.46 -7.79
CA ALA A 182 4.89 -6.55 -7.55
C ALA A 182 4.29 -7.82 -8.18
N SER A 183 4.71 -8.16 -9.40
CA SER A 183 4.30 -9.37 -10.12
C SER A 183 4.78 -10.65 -9.41
N ALA A 184 6.02 -10.67 -8.90
CA ALA A 184 6.52 -11.78 -8.09
C ALA A 184 5.75 -11.92 -6.77
N GLN A 185 5.43 -10.80 -6.12
CA GLN A 185 4.63 -10.79 -4.89
C GLN A 185 3.20 -11.29 -5.15
N LYS A 186 2.56 -10.90 -6.26
CA LYS A 186 1.23 -11.40 -6.64
C LYS A 186 1.24 -12.90 -6.83
N LYS A 187 2.19 -13.44 -7.59
CA LYS A 187 2.31 -14.89 -7.80
C LYS A 187 2.45 -15.67 -6.48
N ARG A 188 3.19 -15.12 -5.50
CA ARG A 188 3.31 -15.71 -4.16
C ARG A 188 1.99 -15.66 -3.40
N ASN A 189 1.30 -14.53 -3.42
CA ASN A 189 0.02 -14.37 -2.72
C ASN A 189 -1.07 -15.27 -3.33
N ASP A 190 -1.19 -15.31 -4.66
CA ASP A 190 -2.12 -16.19 -5.39
C ASP A 190 -1.85 -17.67 -5.07
N ARG A 191 -0.58 -18.04 -4.88
CA ARG A 191 -0.20 -19.40 -4.44
C ARG A 191 -0.69 -19.68 -3.02
N TYR A 192 -0.50 -18.75 -2.08
CA TYR A 192 -0.97 -18.94 -0.70
C TYR A 192 -2.49 -19.01 -0.60
N GLU A 193 -3.20 -18.19 -1.37
CA GLU A 193 -4.67 -18.25 -1.45
C GLU A 193 -5.14 -19.62 -1.97
N LYS A 194 -4.56 -20.11 -3.08
CA LYS A 194 -4.87 -21.43 -3.63
C LYS A 194 -4.56 -22.57 -2.65
N ILE A 195 -3.39 -22.53 -2.00
CA ILE A 195 -3.00 -23.54 -1.01
C ILE A 195 -4.01 -23.53 0.16
N SER A 196 -4.37 -22.35 0.67
CA SER A 196 -5.33 -22.21 1.75
C SER A 196 -6.70 -22.77 1.35
N LEU A 197 -7.19 -22.44 0.16
CA LEU A 197 -8.45 -22.97 -0.36
C LEU A 197 -8.44 -24.49 -0.50
N ILE A 198 -7.37 -25.06 -1.08
CA ILE A 198 -7.20 -26.51 -1.20
C ILE A 198 -7.15 -27.16 0.18
N ALA A 199 -6.41 -26.58 1.13
CA ALA A 199 -6.34 -27.07 2.50
C ALA A 199 -7.72 -27.06 3.18
N THR A 200 -8.51 -25.99 3.02
CA THR A 200 -9.89 -25.92 3.53
C THR A 200 -10.75 -27.03 2.94
N ILE A 201 -10.76 -27.19 1.60
CA ILE A 201 -11.53 -28.26 0.94
C ILE A 201 -11.10 -29.64 1.45
N PHE A 202 -9.80 -29.87 1.60
CA PHE A 202 -9.24 -31.11 2.12
C PHE A 202 -9.69 -31.40 3.56
N PHE A 203 -9.65 -30.42 4.46
CA PHE A 203 -10.15 -30.57 5.82
C PHE A 203 -11.64 -30.90 5.86
N TYR A 204 -12.46 -30.25 5.03
CA TYR A 204 -13.88 -30.60 4.91
C TYR A 204 -14.08 -32.02 4.37
N ALA A 205 -13.32 -32.43 3.35
CA ALA A 205 -13.43 -33.77 2.77
C ALA A 205 -13.04 -34.87 3.76
N ILE A 206 -11.95 -34.68 4.53
CA ILE A 206 -11.57 -35.61 5.60
C ILE A 206 -12.63 -35.65 6.68
N THR A 207 -13.14 -34.51 7.11
CA THR A 207 -14.18 -34.44 8.15
C THR A 207 -15.43 -35.19 7.73
N LEU A 208 -15.90 -34.98 6.50
CA LEU A 208 -17.02 -35.70 5.92
C LEU A 208 -16.75 -37.21 5.86
N GLY A 209 -15.59 -37.62 5.35
CA GLY A 209 -15.20 -39.03 5.27
C GLY A 209 -15.14 -39.70 6.64
N PHE A 210 -14.64 -38.99 7.65
CA PHE A 210 -14.60 -39.46 9.03
C PHE A 210 -16.02 -39.64 9.60
N GLU A 211 -16.92 -38.67 9.43
CA GLU A 211 -18.30 -38.79 9.93
C GLU A 211 -19.08 -39.92 9.23
N VAL A 212 -18.91 -40.09 7.92
CA VAL A 212 -19.50 -41.21 7.18
C VAL A 212 -18.94 -42.54 7.68
N TRP A 213 -17.62 -42.65 7.86
CA TRP A 213 -17.00 -43.87 8.38
C TRP A 213 -17.49 -44.22 9.79
N MET A 214 -17.62 -43.22 10.67
CA MET A 214 -18.19 -43.37 12.02
C MET A 214 -19.66 -43.80 12.02
N MET A 215 -20.43 -43.46 10.98
CA MET A 215 -21.82 -43.88 10.83
C MET A 215 -21.95 -45.38 10.50
N TYR A 216 -21.03 -45.92 9.71
CA TYR A 216 -21.07 -47.32 9.24
C TYR A 216 -20.26 -48.29 10.09
N SER A 217 -19.20 -47.82 10.73
CA SER A 217 -18.36 -48.64 11.60
C SER A 217 -18.90 -48.55 13.02
N SER A 218 -19.35 -49.69 13.60
CA SER A 218 -19.68 -49.74 15.03
C SER A 218 -18.53 -49.16 15.86
N PRO A 219 -18.83 -48.39 16.92
CA PRO A 219 -17.93 -47.39 17.44
C PRO A 219 -16.61 -48.01 17.91
N PHE A 220 -15.51 -47.49 17.36
CA PHE A 220 -14.24 -47.41 18.06
C PHE A 220 -14.44 -46.74 19.43
N ASP A 221 -13.50 -46.93 20.36
CA ASP A 221 -13.52 -46.30 21.69
C ASP A 221 -13.99 -44.84 21.60
N PRO A 222 -15.16 -44.49 22.20
CA PRO A 222 -15.81 -43.19 22.03
C PRO A 222 -14.92 -42.02 22.44
N VAL A 223 -13.96 -42.24 23.34
CA VAL A 223 -12.98 -41.24 23.74
C VAL A 223 -12.08 -40.84 22.58
N THR A 224 -11.51 -41.82 21.87
CA THR A 224 -10.62 -41.56 20.72
C THR A 224 -11.34 -40.88 19.56
N ALA A 225 -12.57 -41.31 19.28
CA ALA A 225 -13.38 -40.73 18.21
C ALA A 225 -13.72 -39.25 18.47
N ASN A 226 -14.02 -38.89 19.72
CA ASN A 226 -14.32 -37.52 20.10
C ASN A 226 -13.09 -36.59 19.96
N TRP A 227 -11.90 -37.04 20.38
CA TRP A 227 -10.67 -36.27 20.18
C TRP A 227 -10.34 -36.02 18.70
N ILE A 228 -10.53 -37.05 17.84
CA ILE A 228 -10.33 -36.91 16.39
C ILE A 228 -11.34 -35.92 15.81
N ARG A 229 -12.63 -36.02 16.19
CA ARG A 229 -13.68 -35.09 15.76
C ARG A 229 -13.36 -33.64 16.16
N ALA A 230 -12.94 -33.43 17.40
CA ALA A 230 -12.53 -32.11 17.89
C ALA A 230 -11.36 -31.54 17.07
N ALA A 231 -10.32 -32.34 16.82
CA ALA A 231 -9.17 -31.93 16.01
C ALA A 231 -9.56 -31.56 14.58
N LEU A 232 -10.47 -32.33 13.95
CA LEU A 232 -10.98 -32.06 12.61
C LEU A 232 -11.78 -30.75 12.55
N LYS A 233 -12.67 -30.50 13.52
CA LYS A 233 -13.43 -29.25 13.60
C LYS A 233 -12.52 -28.04 13.81
N ILE A 234 -11.50 -28.15 14.68
CA ILE A 234 -10.49 -27.10 14.86
C ILE A 234 -9.78 -26.81 13.53
N GLY A 235 -9.37 -27.87 12.80
CA GLY A 235 -8.73 -27.75 11.49
C GLY A 235 -9.62 -27.08 10.44
N VAL A 236 -10.88 -27.48 10.34
CA VAL A 236 -11.88 -26.88 9.45
C VAL A 236 -12.10 -25.41 9.79
N GLY A 237 -12.40 -25.09 11.05
CA GLY A 237 -12.70 -23.70 11.44
C GLY A 237 -11.50 -22.76 11.27
N THR A 238 -10.30 -23.23 11.61
CA THR A 238 -9.07 -22.44 11.46
C THR A 238 -8.70 -22.24 9.99
N SER A 239 -8.75 -23.30 9.17
CA SER A 239 -8.45 -23.18 7.74
C SER A 239 -9.47 -22.29 7.02
N SER A 240 -10.75 -22.37 7.37
CA SER A 240 -11.79 -21.47 6.85
C SER A 240 -11.54 -20.01 7.22
N ALA A 241 -11.19 -19.72 8.48
CA ALA A 241 -10.86 -18.37 8.91
C ALA A 241 -9.64 -17.80 8.17
N ILE A 242 -8.58 -18.60 8.00
CA ILE A 242 -7.40 -18.21 7.21
C ILE A 242 -7.79 -17.97 5.74
N THR A 243 -8.54 -18.87 5.11
CA THR A 243 -8.95 -18.72 3.70
C THR A 243 -9.80 -17.47 3.47
N ILE A 244 -10.80 -17.22 4.32
CA ILE A 244 -11.62 -16.01 4.24
C ILE A 244 -10.75 -14.77 4.45
N PHE A 245 -9.83 -14.82 5.41
CA PHE A 245 -8.94 -13.71 5.66
C PHE A 245 -8.03 -13.44 4.46
N LEU A 246 -7.38 -14.47 3.90
CA LEU A 246 -6.51 -14.33 2.74
C LEU A 246 -7.25 -13.84 1.50
N ALA A 247 -8.45 -14.36 1.23
CA ALA A 247 -9.28 -13.91 0.12
C ALA A 247 -9.72 -12.45 0.27
N ASN A 248 -10.15 -12.03 1.47
CA ASN A 248 -10.52 -10.64 1.72
C ASN A 248 -9.31 -9.70 1.81
N TYR A 249 -8.18 -10.18 2.31
CA TYR A 249 -6.97 -9.40 2.49
C TYR A 249 -6.23 -9.23 1.17
N TYR A 250 -5.80 -10.31 0.54
CA TYR A 250 -5.06 -10.27 -0.72
C TYR A 250 -5.95 -9.97 -1.92
N GLY A 251 -7.21 -10.42 -1.93
CA GLY A 251 -8.15 -10.12 -3.01
C GLY A 251 -8.57 -8.65 -3.05
N LYS A 252 -8.64 -7.96 -1.90
CA LYS A 252 -8.85 -6.49 -1.85
C LYS A 252 -7.55 -5.70 -1.92
N MET A 253 -6.40 -6.30 -1.57
CA MET A 253 -5.11 -5.65 -1.80
C MET A 253 -4.90 -5.56 -3.31
N SER A 254 -4.84 -4.33 -3.81
CA SER A 254 -4.86 -4.02 -5.23
C SER A 254 -3.55 -4.33 -5.95
N LEU A 255 -2.94 -5.48 -5.70
CA LEU A 255 -1.64 -5.84 -6.25
C LEU A 255 -1.70 -5.94 -7.77
N SER A 256 -2.83 -6.38 -8.33
CA SER A 256 -3.13 -6.27 -9.77
C SER A 256 -3.11 -4.81 -10.22
N SER A 257 -3.87 -3.93 -9.57
CA SER A 257 -3.91 -2.50 -9.92
C SER A 257 -2.54 -1.83 -9.80
N LYS A 258 -1.72 -2.24 -8.82
CA LYS A 258 -0.35 -1.75 -8.62
C LYS A 258 0.60 -2.23 -9.73
N ILE A 259 0.44 -3.47 -10.20
CA ILE A 259 1.16 -4.00 -11.35
C ILE A 259 0.80 -3.19 -12.60
N ASP A 260 -0.49 -3.00 -12.84
CA ASP A 260 -0.99 -2.27 -14.01
C ASP A 260 -0.54 -0.81 -13.99
N GLU A 261 -0.52 -0.17 -12.82
CA GLU A 261 0.00 1.19 -12.61
C GLU A 261 1.48 1.28 -12.99
N HIS A 262 2.33 0.40 -12.45
CA HIS A 262 3.76 0.42 -12.79
C HIS A 262 4.00 0.15 -14.29
N LEU A 263 3.20 -0.70 -14.92
CA LEU A 263 3.24 -0.90 -16.36
C LEU A 263 2.85 0.37 -17.13
N ARG A 264 1.71 1.01 -16.81
CA ARG A 264 1.30 2.25 -17.47
C ARG A 264 2.36 3.34 -17.35
N MET A 265 2.94 3.50 -16.17
CA MET A 265 4.03 4.46 -15.94
C MET A 265 5.28 4.13 -16.75
N HIS A 266 5.69 2.86 -16.80
CA HIS A 266 6.81 2.44 -17.64
C HIS A 266 6.56 2.77 -19.13
N TRP A 267 5.37 2.46 -19.65
CA TRP A 267 4.99 2.79 -21.02
C TRP A 267 4.99 4.29 -21.28
N LEU A 268 4.46 5.10 -20.36
CA LEU A 268 4.47 6.56 -20.47
C LEU A 268 5.90 7.10 -20.62
N TYR A 269 6.82 6.69 -19.75
CA TYR A 269 8.21 7.14 -19.84
C TYR A 269 8.93 6.63 -21.09
N ASN A 270 8.69 5.38 -21.49
CA ASN A 270 9.29 4.80 -22.70
C ASN A 270 8.84 5.53 -23.98
N THR A 271 7.55 5.87 -24.08
CA THR A 271 7.02 6.66 -25.21
C THR A 271 7.68 8.04 -25.27
N VAL A 272 7.77 8.72 -24.13
CA VAL A 272 8.40 10.05 -24.08
C VAL A 272 9.90 9.98 -24.38
N GLU A 273 10.61 8.96 -23.89
CA GLU A 273 12.01 8.75 -24.25
C GLU A 273 12.19 8.58 -25.76
N TYR A 274 11.36 7.75 -26.39
CA TYR A 274 11.39 7.53 -27.83
C TYR A 274 11.18 8.84 -28.62
N GLU A 275 10.20 9.65 -28.22
CA GLU A 275 9.94 10.95 -28.88
C GLU A 275 11.09 11.94 -28.70
N ILE A 276 11.74 12.00 -27.53
CA ILE A 276 12.93 12.83 -27.32
C ILE A 276 14.08 12.37 -28.21
N MET A 277 14.29 11.05 -28.36
CA MET A 277 15.34 10.52 -29.23
C MET A 277 15.09 10.84 -30.70
N GLU A 278 13.83 10.76 -31.15
CA GLU A 278 13.45 11.05 -32.53
C GLU A 278 13.63 12.54 -32.86
N ARG A 279 13.17 13.43 -31.96
CA ARG A 279 13.29 14.89 -32.12
C ARG A 279 14.70 15.42 -31.83
N LYS A 280 15.53 14.64 -31.12
CA LYS A 280 16.86 15.02 -30.59
C LYS A 280 16.83 16.27 -29.70
N GLU A 281 15.67 16.57 -29.12
CA GLU A 281 15.45 17.76 -28.31
C GLU A 281 14.48 17.45 -27.17
N GLU A 282 14.81 17.94 -25.98
CA GLU A 282 13.92 17.95 -24.82
C GLU A 282 12.97 19.16 -24.91
N ASP A 283 11.89 19.01 -25.68
CA ASP A 283 10.87 20.03 -25.88
C ASP A 283 10.05 20.27 -24.60
N GLU A 284 9.75 21.54 -24.30
CA GLU A 284 8.91 21.95 -23.18
C GLU A 284 7.51 21.36 -23.28
N GLU A 285 6.92 21.30 -24.48
CA GLU A 285 5.58 20.73 -24.66
C GLU A 285 5.53 19.25 -24.25
N LEU A 286 6.54 18.49 -24.65
CA LEU A 286 6.66 17.06 -24.35
C LEU A 286 6.88 16.80 -22.86
N ILE A 287 7.74 17.60 -22.21
CA ILE A 287 7.98 17.53 -20.76
C ILE A 287 6.71 17.88 -19.98
N MET A 288 5.99 18.90 -20.42
CA MET A 288 4.73 19.31 -19.81
C MET A 288 3.62 18.29 -20.01
N HIS A 289 3.57 17.61 -21.16
CA HIS A 289 2.69 16.47 -21.40
C HIS A 289 3.01 15.31 -20.43
N LEU A 290 4.27 14.90 -20.34
CA LEU A 290 4.72 13.87 -19.39
C LEU A 290 4.32 14.21 -17.94
N ALA A 291 4.55 15.45 -17.53
CA ALA A 291 4.19 15.93 -16.20
C ALA A 291 2.68 15.86 -15.92
N ARG A 292 1.84 16.24 -16.90
CA ARG A 292 0.38 16.17 -16.76
C ARG A 292 -0.09 14.73 -16.59
N GLU A 293 0.35 13.84 -17.48
CA GLU A 293 -0.03 12.42 -17.44
C GLU A 293 0.44 11.75 -16.14
N PHE A 294 1.66 12.05 -15.69
CA PHE A 294 2.17 11.59 -14.40
C PHE A 294 1.25 12.01 -13.24
N LEU A 295 0.85 13.28 -13.19
CA LEU A 295 0.02 13.80 -12.10
C LEU A 295 -1.40 13.21 -12.15
N ILE A 296 -1.91 12.92 -13.35
CA ILE A 296 -3.19 12.21 -13.54
C ILE A 296 -3.11 10.81 -12.97
N GLU A 297 -2.08 10.03 -13.33
CA GLU A 297 -1.89 8.67 -12.79
C GLU A 297 -1.73 8.68 -11.26
N ASN A 298 -0.99 9.65 -10.72
CA ASN A 298 -0.86 9.83 -9.27
C ASN A 298 -2.23 10.14 -8.58
N ALA A 299 -3.09 10.93 -9.23
CA ALA A 299 -4.44 11.21 -8.74
C ALA A 299 -5.36 9.98 -8.80
N ILE A 300 -5.25 9.19 -9.87
CA ILE A 300 -5.96 7.91 -10.03
C ILE A 300 -5.53 6.93 -8.93
N TRP A 301 -4.22 6.80 -8.72
CA TRP A 301 -3.65 5.99 -7.64
C TRP A 301 -4.22 6.40 -6.28
N TYR A 302 -4.22 7.69 -5.96
CA TYR A 302 -4.76 8.20 -4.70
C TYR A 302 -6.23 7.80 -4.51
N SER A 303 -7.05 8.01 -5.54
CA SER A 303 -8.48 7.65 -5.50
C SER A 303 -8.66 6.15 -5.27
N HIS A 304 -7.86 5.33 -5.95
CA HIS A 304 -7.89 3.88 -5.82
C HIS A 304 -7.52 3.42 -4.40
N GLN A 305 -6.45 3.96 -3.83
CA GLN A 305 -6.02 3.61 -2.46
C GLN A 305 -6.99 4.12 -1.39
N LYS A 306 -7.63 5.28 -1.63
CA LYS A 306 -8.64 5.81 -0.72
C LYS A 306 -9.88 4.92 -0.68
N LYS A 307 -10.33 4.43 -1.85
CA LYS A 307 -11.49 3.53 -1.95
C LYS A 307 -11.23 2.16 -1.33
N ASN A 308 -10.02 1.63 -1.50
CA ASN A 308 -9.64 0.31 -0.99
C ASN A 308 -8.97 0.37 0.40
N LYS A 309 -9.34 1.35 1.23
CA LYS A 309 -8.95 1.35 2.64
C LYS A 309 -9.48 0.06 3.25
N PRO A 310 -8.65 -0.75 3.94
CA PRO A 310 -9.12 -1.92 4.65
C PRO A 310 -10.16 -1.48 5.67
N ASP A 311 -11.42 -1.81 5.41
CA ASP A 311 -12.48 -1.62 6.38
C ASP A 311 -12.56 -2.89 7.24
N PHE A 312 -12.32 -2.70 8.52
CA PHE A 312 -12.42 -3.77 9.52
C PHE A 312 -13.68 -3.59 10.38
N ALA A 313 -14.51 -2.58 10.08
CA ALA A 313 -15.85 -2.50 10.65
C ALA A 313 -16.67 -3.67 10.11
N VAL A 314 -17.16 -4.48 11.03
CA VAL A 314 -18.39 -5.25 10.79
C VAL A 314 -19.50 -4.21 10.88
N GLU A 315 -20.06 -3.80 9.74
CA GLU A 315 -21.33 -3.05 9.72
C GLU A 315 -22.49 -3.95 10.15
#